data_AF-A0A2G8RGP2-F1
#
_entry.id   AF-A0A2G8RGP2-F1
#
_cell.length_a   1.000
_cell.length_b   1.000
_cell.length_c   1.000
_cell.angle_alpha   90.00
_cell.angle_beta   90.00
_cell.angle_gamma   90.00
#
_symmetry.space_group_name_H-M   'P 1'
#
loop_
_entity.id
_entity.type
_entity.pdbx_description
1 polymer ?
#
loop_
_entity_poly.entity_id
_entity_poly.type
_entity_poly.pdbx_seq_one_letter_code
_entity_poly.pdbx_strand_id
1 'polypeptide(L)'
;MIRLNLTATPQWLDLSPGPRLLVGPLTTALMVSARADIAIESLPDTASTEELALAMAKAVARRAILDWEGVGDEDGNVVAVTPEGIDALLEIWPVFEAFQTGYVAKGLILDAEKNVSAPSPSGPSAGATGIAPPAKRAARTAPQD
;
A
#
# COMPACT_ATOMS: atom_id res chain seq x y z
N MET A 1 4.74 -1.79 14.20
CA MET A 1 5.16 -0.47 14.73
C MET A 1 5.46 0.30 13.49
N ILE A 2 4.47 1.08 13.09
CA ILE A 2 4.49 1.87 11.88
C ILE A 2 5.54 2.97 12.07
N ARG A 3 6.39 3.17 11.07
CA ARG A 3 7.33 4.29 11.04
C ARG A 3 6.63 5.48 10.39
N LEU A 4 6.53 6.58 11.12
CA LEU A 4 5.96 7.81 10.58
C LEU A 4 6.99 8.49 9.67
N ASN A 5 6.61 8.70 8.42
CA ASN A 5 7.35 9.58 7.51
C ASN A 5 6.77 10.99 7.61
N LEU A 6 7.51 11.89 8.26
CA LEU A 6 7.09 13.28 8.48
C LEU A 6 7.54 14.25 7.37
N THR A 7 8.39 13.80 6.44
CA THR A 7 8.93 14.67 5.39
C THR A 7 8.11 14.63 4.11
N ALA A 8 7.41 13.51 3.83
CA ALA A 8 6.42 13.36 2.76
C ALA A 8 6.77 14.14 1.48
N THR A 9 7.99 13.97 0.98
CA THR A 9 8.51 14.72 -0.18
C THR A 9 8.24 13.96 -1.47
N PRO A 10 8.10 14.68 -2.61
CA PRO A 10 8.04 14.04 -3.92
C PRO A 10 9.25 13.16 -4.21
N GLN A 11 9.03 12.07 -4.92
CA GLN A 11 10.08 11.11 -5.29
C GLN A 11 9.96 10.72 -6.77
N TRP A 12 11.09 10.44 -7.40
CA TRP A 12 11.12 9.87 -8.73
C TRP A 12 10.77 8.39 -8.69
N LEU A 13 9.84 7.99 -9.54
CA LEU A 13 9.43 6.62 -9.81
C LEU A 13 9.91 6.23 -11.21
N ASP A 14 10.76 5.20 -11.30
CA ASP A 14 11.20 4.65 -12.58
C ASP A 14 10.15 3.67 -13.12
N LEU A 15 9.71 3.88 -14.37
CA LEU A 15 8.75 3.00 -15.09
C LEU A 15 9.47 2.00 -16.01
N SER A 16 10.66 1.53 -15.60
CA SER A 16 11.64 0.83 -16.45
C SER A 16 11.04 -0.19 -17.44
N PRO A 17 11.50 -0.20 -18.72
CA PRO A 17 12.49 0.70 -19.32
C PRO A 17 11.86 2.01 -19.85
N GLY A 18 12.43 3.17 -19.51
CA GLY A 18 12.08 4.43 -20.15
C GLY A 18 11.70 5.55 -19.18
N PRO A 19 10.41 5.95 -19.10
CA PRO A 19 10.02 7.19 -18.45
C PRO A 19 10.16 7.15 -16.93
N ARG A 20 10.29 8.32 -16.33
CA ARG A 20 10.28 8.52 -14.88
C ARG A 20 9.18 9.50 -14.50
N LEU A 21 8.50 9.25 -13.39
CA LEU A 21 7.45 10.13 -12.88
C LEU A 21 7.90 10.74 -11.56
N LEU A 22 7.84 12.06 -11.43
CA LEU A 22 7.96 12.71 -10.14
C LEU A 22 6.59 12.63 -9.46
N VAL A 23 6.48 11.83 -8.41
CA VAL A 23 5.22 11.58 -7.71
C VAL A 23 5.25 12.14 -6.29
N GLY A 24 4.17 12.81 -5.89
CA GLY A 24 3.92 13.20 -4.51
C GLY A 24 3.64 11.98 -3.60
N PRO A 25 3.68 12.16 -2.28
CA PRO A 25 3.41 11.08 -1.32
C PRO A 25 1.98 10.53 -1.47
N LEU A 26 1.82 9.20 -1.40
CA LEU A 26 0.51 8.55 -1.40
C LEU A 26 -0.17 8.74 -0.03
N THR A 27 -0.83 9.88 0.15
CA THR A 27 -1.52 10.21 1.41
C THR A 27 -2.93 9.65 1.44
N THR A 28 -3.50 9.51 2.63
CA THR A 28 -4.92 9.17 2.81
C THR A 28 -5.84 10.18 2.13
N ALA A 29 -5.51 11.48 2.19
CA ALA A 29 -6.30 12.52 1.52
C ALA A 29 -6.30 12.35 0.00
N LEU A 30 -5.14 12.01 -0.59
CA LEU A 30 -5.05 11.70 -2.01
C LEU A 30 -5.95 10.51 -2.36
N MET A 31 -5.83 9.39 -1.63
CA MET A 31 -6.64 8.19 -1.87
C MET A 31 -8.15 8.43 -1.70
N VAL A 32 -8.56 9.20 -0.68
CA VAL A 32 -9.96 9.57 -0.48
C VAL A 32 -10.47 10.42 -1.64
N SER A 33 -9.69 11.43 -2.06
CA SER A 33 -10.09 12.28 -3.19
C SER A 33 -10.11 11.53 -4.53
N ALA A 34 -9.24 10.52 -4.70
CA ALA A 34 -9.23 9.67 -5.89
C ALA A 34 -10.44 8.74 -5.95
N ARG A 35 -10.91 8.22 -4.81
CA ARG A 35 -12.14 7.40 -4.75
C ARG A 35 -13.40 8.17 -5.11
N ALA A 36 -13.43 9.48 -4.87
CA ALA A 36 -14.53 10.37 -5.23
C ALA A 36 -14.39 10.96 -6.65
N ASP A 37 -13.56 10.35 -7.51
CA ASP A 37 -13.37 10.83 -8.87
C ASP A 37 -14.60 10.53 -9.73
N ILE A 38 -15.05 11.53 -10.50
CA ILE A 38 -16.26 11.42 -11.31
C ILE A 38 -16.19 10.29 -12.34
N ALA A 39 -14.99 9.96 -12.84
CA ALA A 39 -14.81 8.87 -13.79
C ALA A 39 -15.10 7.51 -13.15
N ILE A 40 -14.89 7.39 -11.84
CA ILE A 40 -15.21 6.19 -11.05
C ILE A 40 -16.71 6.16 -10.74
N GLU A 41 -17.27 7.29 -10.29
CA GLU A 41 -18.70 7.40 -9.99
C GLU A 41 -19.59 7.15 -11.22
N SER A 42 -19.08 7.48 -12.41
CA SER A 42 -19.80 7.32 -13.67
C SER A 42 -19.71 5.91 -14.26
N LEU A 43 -18.94 4.99 -13.65
CA LEU A 43 -18.89 3.61 -14.12
C LEU A 43 -20.24 2.90 -13.89
N PRO A 44 -20.71 2.09 -14.85
CA PRO A 44 -21.90 1.29 -14.63
C PRO A 44 -21.65 0.21 -13.58
N ASP A 45 -22.70 -0.24 -12.89
CA ASP A 45 -22.61 -1.34 -11.92
C ASP A 45 -22.11 -2.67 -12.54
N THR A 46 -22.16 -2.78 -13.86
CA THR A 46 -21.66 -3.93 -14.64
C THR A 46 -20.20 -3.80 -15.04
N ALA A 47 -19.52 -2.70 -14.68
CA ALA A 47 -18.11 -2.49 -15.01
C ALA A 47 -17.26 -3.60 -14.39
N SER A 48 -16.24 -4.02 -15.13
CA SER A 48 -15.32 -5.05 -14.66
C SER A 48 -14.41 -4.52 -13.55
N THR A 49 -13.78 -5.45 -12.84
CA THR A 49 -12.80 -5.07 -11.81
C THR A 49 -11.61 -4.33 -12.42
N GLU A 50 -11.23 -4.71 -13.64
CA GLU A 50 -10.15 -4.08 -14.42
C GLU A 50 -10.50 -2.66 -14.84
N GLU A 51 -11.74 -2.41 -15.29
CA GLU A 51 -12.21 -1.06 -15.62
C GLU A 51 -12.18 -0.14 -14.40
N LEU A 52 -12.64 -0.63 -13.25
CA LEU A 52 -12.56 0.09 -11.98
C LEU A 52 -11.10 0.33 -11.56
N ALA A 53 -10.23 -0.66 -11.69
CA ALA A 53 -8.82 -0.54 -11.35
C ALA A 53 -8.11 0.50 -12.21
N LEU A 54 -8.38 0.53 -13.52
CA LEU A 54 -7.83 1.52 -14.44
C LEU A 54 -8.35 2.93 -14.11
N ALA A 55 -9.65 3.10 -13.88
CA ALA A 55 -10.23 4.38 -13.49
C ALA A 55 -9.62 4.90 -12.18
N MET A 56 -9.46 4.02 -11.18
CA MET A 56 -8.81 4.35 -9.91
C MET A 56 -7.34 4.75 -10.10
N ALA A 57 -6.59 4.00 -10.91
CA ALA A 57 -5.19 4.30 -11.19
C ALA A 57 -5.01 5.68 -11.81
N LYS A 58 -5.84 6.02 -12.80
CA LYS A 58 -5.85 7.34 -13.45
C LYS A 58 -6.20 8.45 -12.47
N ALA A 59 -7.25 8.26 -11.66
CA ALA A 59 -7.63 9.22 -10.63
C ALA A 59 -6.49 9.49 -9.63
N VAL A 60 -5.80 8.44 -9.19
CA VAL A 60 -4.62 8.55 -8.31
C VAL A 60 -3.48 9.28 -9.02
N ALA A 61 -3.15 8.88 -10.24
CA ALA A 61 -2.04 9.43 -11.01
C ALA A 61 -2.20 10.93 -11.28
N ARG A 62 -3.39 11.39 -11.69
CA ARG A 62 -3.68 12.82 -11.91
C ARG A 62 -3.45 13.70 -10.68
N ARG A 63 -3.51 13.12 -9.47
CA ARG A 63 -3.27 13.81 -8.20
C ARG A 63 -1.84 13.65 -7.70
N ALA A 64 -1.18 12.57 -8.10
CA ALA A 64 0.13 12.18 -7.62
C ALA A 64 1.27 12.71 -8.48
N ILE A 65 1.11 12.69 -9.80
CA ILE A 65 2.16 13.03 -10.76
C ILE A 65 2.33 14.55 -10.82
N LEU A 66 3.54 15.01 -10.53
CA LEU A 66 3.93 16.42 -10.49
C LEU A 66 4.79 16.81 -11.69
N ASP A 67 5.57 15.86 -12.21
CA ASP A 67 6.44 16.02 -13.37
C ASP A 67 6.76 14.65 -13.99
N TRP A 68 7.35 14.62 -15.17
CA TRP A 68 7.87 13.40 -15.79
C TRP A 68 9.09 13.64 -16.68
N GLU A 69 9.82 12.57 -16.96
CA GLU A 69 10.90 12.55 -17.94
C GLU A 69 10.69 11.38 -18.90
N GLY A 70 11.09 11.54 -20.17
CA GLY A 70 11.03 10.48 -21.16
C GLY A 70 9.63 10.19 -21.70
N VAL A 71 8.66 11.06 -21.46
CA VAL A 71 7.33 11.03 -22.07
C VAL A 71 7.30 12.08 -23.19
N GLY A 72 7.02 11.64 -24.40
CA GLY A 72 6.95 12.50 -25.58
C GLY A 72 5.77 12.19 -26.48
N ASP A 73 5.50 13.12 -27.40
CA ASP A 73 4.50 12.95 -28.46
C ASP A 73 5.03 12.06 -29.60
N GLU A 74 4.23 11.91 -30.66
CA GLU A 74 4.57 11.09 -31.83
C GLU A 74 5.82 11.59 -32.57
N ASP A 75 6.16 12.88 -32.43
CA ASP A 75 7.35 13.51 -33.01
C ASP A 75 8.57 13.42 -32.08
N GLY A 76 8.41 12.85 -30.88
CA GLY A 76 9.46 12.70 -29.88
C GLY A 76 9.72 13.96 -29.06
N ASN A 77 8.84 14.97 -29.12
CA ASN A 77 8.96 16.16 -28.28
C ASN A 77 8.46 15.87 -26.88
N VAL A 78 9.15 16.40 -25.86
CA VAL A 78 8.72 16.28 -24.48
C VAL A 78 7.36 16.95 -24.30
N VAL A 79 6.39 16.19 -23.79
CA VAL A 79 5.05 16.70 -23.50
C VAL A 79 4.97 17.22 -22.06
N ALA A 80 4.13 18.22 -21.82
CA ALA A 80 3.84 18.68 -20.47
C ALA A 80 2.91 17.69 -19.75
N VAL A 81 3.03 17.59 -18.43
CA VAL A 81 2.08 16.83 -17.61
C VAL A 81 0.71 17.46 -17.69
N THR A 82 -0.25 16.71 -18.23
CA THR A 82 -1.66 17.09 -18.35
C THR A 82 -2.54 15.92 -17.92
N PRO A 83 -3.77 16.16 -17.44
CA PRO A 83 -4.71 15.08 -17.12
C PRO A 83 -4.88 14.08 -18.27
N GLU A 84 -5.03 14.58 -19.49
CA GLU A 84 -5.20 13.77 -20.70
C GLU A 84 -3.94 12.97 -21.04
N GLY A 85 -2.76 13.58 -20.88
CA GLY A 85 -1.49 12.90 -21.07
C GLY A 85 -1.23 11.81 -20.03
N ILE A 86 -1.61 12.03 -18.77
CA ILE A 86 -1.54 11.01 -17.71
C ILE A 86 -2.47 9.83 -18.04
N ASP A 87 -3.70 10.13 -18.46
CA ASP A 87 -4.66 9.10 -18.82
C ASP A 87 -4.15 8.27 -20.01
N ALA A 88 -3.60 8.91 -21.04
CA ALA A 88 -3.00 8.24 -22.20
C ALA A 88 -1.76 7.41 -21.82
N LEU A 89 -0.90 7.92 -20.94
CA LEU A 89 0.28 7.21 -20.47
C LEU A 89 -0.11 5.90 -19.75
N LEU A 90 -1.20 5.92 -18.97
CA LEU A 90 -1.71 4.74 -18.26
C LEU A 90 -2.52 3.78 -19.13
N GLU A 91 -2.83 4.11 -20.38
CA GLU A 91 -3.33 3.12 -21.36
C GLU A 91 -2.22 2.16 -21.81
N ILE A 92 -0.96 2.51 -21.59
CA ILE A 92 0.18 1.65 -21.91
C ILE A 92 0.32 0.61 -20.80
N TRP A 93 -0.07 -0.63 -21.09
CA TRP A 93 -0.14 -1.70 -20.08
C TRP A 93 1.12 -1.86 -19.21
N PRO A 94 2.36 -1.94 -19.77
CA PRO A 94 3.56 -1.99 -18.94
C PRO A 94 3.75 -0.80 -18.00
N VAL A 95 3.34 0.41 -18.42
CA VAL A 95 3.43 1.62 -17.61
C VAL A 95 2.40 1.59 -16.48
N PHE A 96 1.17 1.18 -16.79
CA PHE A 96 0.15 0.94 -15.78
C PHE A 96 0.63 -0.04 -14.70
N GLU A 97 1.19 -1.18 -15.09
CA GLU A 97 1.70 -2.18 -14.13
C GLU A 97 2.85 -1.64 -13.27
N ALA A 98 3.79 -0.92 -13.89
CA ALA A 98 4.91 -0.29 -13.19
C ALA A 98 4.43 0.76 -12.19
N PHE A 99 3.45 1.59 -12.56
CA PHE A 99 2.84 2.58 -11.67
C PHE A 99 2.09 1.92 -10.52
N GLN A 100 1.26 0.91 -10.79
CA GLN A 100 0.53 0.16 -9.75
C GLN A 100 1.48 -0.47 -8.74
N THR A 101 2.51 -1.17 -9.21
CA THR A 101 3.47 -1.86 -8.34
C THR A 101 4.38 -0.89 -7.60
N GLY A 102 4.90 0.11 -8.32
CA GLY A 102 5.94 1.00 -7.83
C GLY A 102 5.43 2.15 -6.95
N TYR A 103 4.18 2.57 -7.13
CA TYR A 103 3.59 3.68 -6.38
C TYR A 103 2.46 3.23 -5.47
N VAL A 104 1.40 2.65 -6.05
CA VAL A 104 0.16 2.35 -5.31
C VAL A 104 0.39 1.21 -4.30
N ALA A 105 0.87 0.06 -4.77
CA ALA A 105 1.09 -1.11 -3.92
C ALA A 105 2.13 -0.83 -2.82
N LYS A 106 3.26 -0.20 -3.16
CA LYS A 106 4.29 0.20 -2.16
C LYS A 106 3.74 1.17 -1.12
N GLY A 107 2.91 2.13 -1.52
CA GLY A 107 2.25 3.06 -0.59
C GLY A 107 1.30 2.35 0.38
N LEU A 108 0.65 1.27 -0.05
CA LEU A 108 -0.22 0.44 0.79
C LEU A 108 0.55 -0.60 1.64
N ILE A 109 1.76 -1.00 1.23
CA ILE A 109 2.62 -1.93 1.99
C ILE A 109 3.21 -1.25 3.25
N LEU A 110 3.30 0.08 3.29
CA LEU A 110 3.70 0.80 4.51
C LEU A 110 2.70 0.58 5.68
N ASP A 111 1.45 0.24 5.38
CA ASP A 111 0.43 -0.21 6.35
C ASP A 111 0.67 -1.66 6.85
N ALA A 112 1.48 -2.45 6.13
CA ALA A 112 1.73 -3.87 6.40
C ALA A 112 3.05 -4.16 7.13
N GLU A 113 3.90 -3.16 7.40
CA GLU A 113 5.14 -3.34 8.18
C GLU A 113 4.87 -3.46 9.70
N LYS A 114 4.33 -4.62 10.10
CA LYS A 114 4.86 -5.45 11.20
C LYS A 114 4.31 -6.88 11.30
N ASN A 115 3.90 -7.51 10.20
CA ASN A 115 3.59 -8.95 10.21
C ASN A 115 4.55 -9.79 9.33
N VAL A 116 5.82 -9.41 9.25
CA VAL A 116 6.86 -10.39 8.90
C VAL A 116 7.12 -11.22 10.14
N SER A 117 6.62 -12.45 10.12
CA SER A 117 7.12 -13.60 10.88
C SER A 117 7.51 -13.30 12.33
N ALA A 118 6.59 -13.49 13.28
CA ALA A 118 7.07 -14.10 14.51
C ALA A 118 7.82 -15.38 14.09
N PRO A 119 9.04 -15.66 14.59
CA PRO A 119 9.59 -16.99 14.45
C PRO A 119 8.48 -17.97 14.86
N SER A 120 8.27 -19.05 14.10
CA SER A 120 7.55 -20.21 14.64
C SER A 120 7.99 -20.38 16.10
N PRO A 121 7.09 -20.72 17.04
CA PRO A 121 7.51 -21.01 18.40
C PRO A 121 8.45 -22.22 18.36
N SER A 122 9.74 -22.00 18.15
CA SER A 122 10.81 -22.89 18.55
C SER A 122 11.08 -22.59 20.02
N GLY A 123 10.04 -22.79 20.82
CA GLY A 123 10.17 -23.11 22.23
C GLY A 123 9.58 -24.49 22.38
N PRO A 124 10.34 -25.54 22.73
CA PRO A 124 9.73 -26.77 23.20
C PRO A 124 9.18 -26.46 24.59
N SER A 125 8.07 -25.72 24.65
CA SER A 125 7.24 -25.69 25.84
C SER A 125 6.38 -26.95 25.83
N ALA A 126 7.06 -28.11 25.82
CA ALA A 126 6.59 -29.21 26.62
C ALA A 126 6.61 -28.67 28.06
N GLY A 127 5.46 -28.21 28.53
CA GLY A 127 5.30 -27.90 29.93
C GLY A 127 5.81 -29.10 30.71
N ALA A 128 6.82 -28.88 31.56
CA ALA A 128 7.34 -29.92 32.43
C ALA A 128 6.15 -30.50 33.21
N THR A 129 5.85 -31.78 33.00
CA THR A 129 4.87 -32.48 33.81
C THR A 129 5.35 -32.43 35.24
N GLY A 130 4.60 -31.73 36.11
CA GLY A 130 4.90 -31.69 37.54
C GLY A 130 4.89 -33.11 38.10
N ILE A 131 6.06 -33.64 38.46
CA ILE A 131 6.25 -34.98 39.04
C ILE A 131 5.96 -35.03 40.55
N ALA A 132 5.56 -33.91 41.15
CA ALA A 132 5.22 -33.84 42.56
C ALA A 132 3.73 -34.18 42.75
N PRO A 133 3.38 -35.19 43.58
CA PRO A 133 2.00 -35.42 43.97
C PRO A 133 1.45 -34.20 44.74
N PRO A 134 0.15 -33.87 44.61
CA PRO A 134 -0.47 -32.81 45.40
C PRO A 134 -0.35 -33.09 46.90
N ALA A 135 -0.03 -32.05 47.68
CA ALA A 135 0.01 -32.15 49.14
C ALA A 135 -1.37 -32.57 49.68
N LYS A 136 -1.39 -33.68 50.43
CA LYS A 136 -2.61 -34.17 51.08
C LYS A 136 -2.90 -33.32 52.31
N ARG A 137 -3.87 -32.41 52.17
CA ARG A 137 -4.62 -31.71 53.23
C ARG A 137 -3.94 -30.48 53.84
N ALA A 138 -4.70 -29.39 53.92
CA ALA A 138 -4.35 -28.23 54.73
C ALA A 138 -4.43 -28.57 56.22
N ALA A 139 -3.44 -28.13 57.01
CA ALA A 139 -3.49 -28.21 58.46
C ALA A 139 -4.59 -27.28 59.00
N ARG A 140 -5.30 -27.75 60.03
CA ARG A 140 -6.36 -26.97 60.68
C ARG A 140 -5.73 -25.85 61.49
N THR A 141 -6.09 -24.61 61.22
CA THR A 141 -5.70 -23.45 62.05
C THR A 141 -6.34 -23.56 63.43
N ALA A 142 -5.60 -23.13 64.46
CA ALA A 142 -6.06 -23.14 65.85
C ALA A 142 -7.27 -22.21 66.05
N PRO A 143 -8.24 -22.56 66.91
CA PRO A 143 -9.32 -21.65 67.30
C PRO A 143 -8.75 -20.40 67.97
N GLN A 144 -9.29 -19.23 67.64
CA GLN A 144 -9.05 -18.00 68.41
C GLN A 144 -10.09 -17.94 69.54
N ASP A 145 -9.62 -17.88 70.78
CA ASP A 145 -10.26 -17.22 71.92
C ASP A 145 -9.16 -16.44 72.67
#